data_AF-A0A2S9GR65-F1
#
_entry.id   AF-A0A2S9GR65-F1
#
_cell.length_a   1.000
_cell.length_b   1.000
_cell.length_c   1.000
_cell.angle_alpha   90.00
_cell.angle_beta   90.00
_cell.angle_gamma   90.00
#
_symmetry.space_group_name_H-M   'P 1'
#
loop_
_entity.id
_entity.type
_entity.pdbx_description
1 polymer ?
#
loop_
_entity_poly.entity_id
_entity_poly.type
_entity_poly.pdbx_seq_one_letter_code
_entity_poly.pdbx_strand_id
1 'polypeptide(L)' 'RIAEIVDRRTADLNDSDLIVLDYHEWREGLLRGLAAHHAGMLPTFRHTVEELFTAGLVKAVFATETLAL' A
#
# COMPACT_ATOMS: atom_id res chain seq x y z
N ARG A 1 0.25 -13.87 3.21
CA ARG A 1 0.20 -12.74 4.17
C ARG A 1 0.16 -11.34 3.53
N ILE A 2 1.14 -10.87 2.74
CA ILE A 2 1.03 -9.54 2.09
C ILE A 2 -0.19 -9.49 1.15
N ALA A 3 -0.31 -10.46 0.23
CA ALA A 3 -1.45 -10.57 -0.68
C ALA A 3 -2.79 -10.57 0.07
N GLU A 4 -2.94 -11.41 1.09
CA GLU A 4 -4.17 -11.47 1.92
C GLU A 4 -4.53 -10.12 2.56
N ILE A 5 -3.54 -9.34 3.03
CA ILE A 5 -3.79 -8.03 3.63
C ILE A 5 -4.25 -7.04 2.56
N VAL A 6 -3.57 -7.03 1.40
CA VAL A 6 -3.96 -6.18 0.27
C VAL A 6 -5.38 -6.52 -0.19
N ASP A 7 -5.64 -7.79 -0.50
CA ASP A 7 -6.93 -8.26 -1.02
C ASP A 7 -8.07 -7.95 -0.03
N ARG A 8 -7.84 -8.09 1.29
CA ARG A 8 -8.81 -7.71 2.33
C ARG A 8 -9.04 -6.20 2.40
N ARG A 9 -7.99 -5.39 2.29
CA ARG A 9 -8.06 -3.93 2.40
C ARG A 9 -8.72 -3.29 1.18
N THR A 10 -8.64 -3.94 0.02
CA THR A 10 -9.17 -3.42 -1.25
C THR A 10 -10.38 -4.17 -1.77
N ALA A 11 -11.02 -5.02 -0.95
CA ALA A 11 -12.15 -5.85 -1.36
C ALA A 11 -13.37 -5.04 -1.89
N ASP A 12 -13.51 -3.79 -1.44
CA ASP A 12 -14.62 -2.90 -1.82
C ASP A 12 -14.33 -2.04 -3.06
N LEU A 13 -13.12 -2.14 -3.65
CA LEU A 13 -12.78 -1.42 -4.88
C LEU A 13 -13.32 -2.18 -6.10
N ASN A 14 -13.96 -1.46 -7.02
CA ASN A 14 -14.37 -2.03 -8.29
C ASN A 14 -13.20 -2.04 -9.30
N ASP A 15 -13.32 -2.85 -10.35
CA ASP A 15 -12.26 -3.04 -11.35
C ASP A 15 -11.84 -1.75 -12.06
N SER A 16 -12.77 -0.82 -12.32
CA SER A 16 -12.42 0.46 -12.94
C SER A 16 -11.56 1.33 -12.05
N ASP A 17 -11.81 1.33 -10.73
CA ASP A 17 -11.00 2.07 -9.77
C ASP A 17 -9.60 1.47 -9.66
N LEU A 18 -9.46 0.13 -9.71
CA LEU A 18 -8.15 -0.53 -9.65
C LEU A 18 -7.20 -0.03 -10.75
N ILE A 19 -7.73 0.25 -11.95
CA ILE A 19 -6.95 0.78 -13.07
C ILE A 19 -6.54 2.23 -12.80
N VAL A 20 -7.48 3.09 -12.38
CA VAL A 20 -7.22 4.52 -12.13
C VAL A 20 -6.22 4.74 -11.00
N LEU A 21 -6.16 3.80 -10.05
CA LEU A 21 -5.34 3.90 -8.84
C LEU A 21 -3.95 3.26 -8.98
N ASP A 22 -3.59 2.78 -10.19
CA ASP A 22 -2.35 2.02 -10.43
C ASP A 22 -2.17 0.85 -9.44
N TYR A 23 -3.28 0.22 -9.04
CA TYR A 23 -3.33 -0.79 -7.97
C TYR A 23 -2.36 -1.94 -8.19
N HIS A 24 -2.22 -2.40 -9.43
CA HIS A 24 -1.38 -3.54 -9.76
C HIS A 24 0.11 -3.26 -9.53
N GLU A 25 0.58 -2.07 -9.91
CA GLU A 25 1.97 -1.65 -9.70
C GLU A 25 2.24 -1.45 -8.20
N TRP A 26 1.32 -0.78 -7.50
CA TRP A 26 1.39 -0.61 -6.06
C TRP A 26 1.46 -1.97 -5.33
N ARG A 27 0.56 -2.91 -5.66
CA ARG A 27 0.53 -4.26 -5.09
C ARG A 27 1.82 -5.02 -5.38
N GLU A 28 2.37 -4.89 -6.58
CA GLU A 28 3.61 -5.55 -6.97
C GLU A 28 4.80 -5.03 -6.14
N GLY A 29 4.88 -3.72 -5.90
CA GLY A 29 5.85 -3.12 -4.99
C GLY A 29 5.78 -3.73 -3.59
N LEU A 30 4.56 -3.81 -3.03
CA LEU A 30 4.35 -4.39 -1.70
C LEU A 30 4.78 -5.84 -1.62
N LEU A 31 4.47 -6.64 -2.63
CA LEU A 31 4.87 -8.06 -2.71
C LEU A 31 6.39 -8.22 -2.78
N ARG A 32 7.11 -7.23 -3.31
CA ARG A 32 8.58 -7.16 -3.30
C ARG A 32 9.15 -6.59 -2.01
N GLY A 33 8.30 -6.19 -1.06
CA GLY A 33 8.71 -5.60 0.21
C GLY A 33 9.10 -4.12 0.12
N LEU A 34 8.62 -3.41 -0.90
CA LEU A 34 8.85 -1.98 -1.12
C LEU A 34 7.52 -1.22 -1.11
N ALA A 35 7.51 0.01 -0.61
CA ALA A 35 6.32 0.86 -0.67
C ALA A 35 6.68 2.34 -0.83
N ALA A 36 5.78 3.09 -1.46
CA ALA A 36 5.70 4.54 -1.28
C ALA A 36 4.69 4.87 -0.16
N HIS A 37 4.91 5.98 0.54
CA HIS A 37 3.95 6.54 1.49
C HIS A 37 3.92 8.06 1.39
N HIS A 38 2.81 8.62 0.92
CA HIS A 38 2.64 10.07 0.84
C HIS A 38 1.16 10.48 0.99
N ALA A 39 0.92 11.74 1.36
CA ALA A 39 -0.43 12.26 1.65
C ALA A 39 -1.41 12.14 0.47
N GLY A 40 -0.91 12.14 -0.77
CA GLY A 40 -1.71 12.00 -1.99
C GLY A 40 -2.24 10.59 -2.27
N MET A 41 -1.75 9.56 -1.58
CA MET A 41 -2.27 8.19 -1.74
C MET A 41 -3.68 8.09 -1.16
N LEU A 42 -4.48 7.14 -1.65
CA LEU A 42 -5.75 6.80 -1.00
C LEU A 42 -5.53 6.38 0.46
N PRO A 43 -6.42 6.75 1.40
CA PRO A 43 -6.32 6.37 2.80
C PRO A 43 -6.14 4.85 3.00
N THR A 44 -6.88 4.05 2.24
CA THR A 44 -6.77 2.58 2.26
C THR A 44 -5.36 2.10 1.92
N PHE A 45 -4.71 2.71 0.93
CA PHE A 45 -3.35 2.32 0.52
C PHE A 45 -2.33 2.73 1.58
N ARG A 46 -2.44 3.95 2.14
CA ARG A 46 -1.54 4.42 3.22
C ARG A 46 -1.62 3.53 4.45
N HIS A 47 -2.82 3.25 4.94
CA HIS A 47 -3.02 2.39 6.11
C HIS A 47 -2.56 0.95 5.85
N THR A 48 -2.64 0.48 4.59
CA THR A 48 -2.10 -0.84 4.21
C THR A 48 -0.58 -0.84 4.27
N VAL A 49 0.09 0.19 3.76
CA VAL A 49 1.55 0.34 3.86
C VAL A 49 2.00 0.40 5.32
N GLU A 50 1.31 1.16 6.16
CA GLU A 50 1.57 1.26 7.61
C GLU A 50 1.43 -0.10 8.30
N GLU A 51 0.33 -0.83 8.06
CA GLU A 51 0.12 -2.17 8.62
C GLU A 51 1.24 -3.14 8.20
N LEU A 52 1.60 -3.13 6.91
CA LEU A 52 2.64 -4.01 6.37
C LEU A 52 4.05 -3.64 6.90
N PHE A 53 4.34 -2.36 7.09
CA PHE A 53 5.60 -1.89 7.63
C PHE A 53 5.74 -2.20 9.12
N THR A 54 4.70 -1.93 9.93
CA THR A 54 4.68 -2.27 11.36
C THR A 54 4.77 -3.79 11.58
N ALA A 55 4.20 -4.60 10.69
CA ALA A 55 4.35 -6.06 10.71
C ALA A 55 5.71 -6.55 10.21
N GLY A 56 6.60 -5.66 9.74
CA GLY A 56 7.91 -5.98 9.19
C GLY A 56 7.84 -6.75 7.87
N LEU A 57 6.72 -6.70 7.15
CA LEU A 57 6.52 -7.39 5.86
C LEU A 57 7.05 -6.55 4.69
N VAL A 58 6.83 -5.24 4.73
CA VAL A 58 7.51 -4.28 3.85
C VAL A 58 8.82 -3.85 4.53
N LYS A 59 9.92 -3.89 3.79
CA LYS A 59 11.29 -3.69 4.31
C LYS A 59 11.80 -2.29 4.09
N ALA A 60 11.33 -1.60 3.06
CA ALA A 60 11.67 -0.21 2.80
C ALA A 60 10.42 0.57 2.38
N VAL A 61 10.28 1.77 2.95
CA VAL A 61 9.22 2.72 2.62
C VAL A 61 9.88 4.03 2.19
N PHE A 62 9.55 4.51 0.99
CA PHE A 62 9.93 5.82 0.51
C PHE A 62 8.80 6.78 0.85
N ALA A 63 9.06 7.71 1.76
CA ALA A 63 8.05 8.63 2.25
C ALA A 63 8.45 10.08 2.10
N THR A 64 7.45 10.94 1.88
CA THR A 64 7.58 12.38 2.11
C THR A 64 7.62 12.66 3.62
N GLU A 65 8.08 13.84 4.04
CA GLU A 65 8.41 14.20 5.44
C GLU A 65 7.45 13.69 6.54
N THR A 66 6.16 13.57 6.25
CA THR A 66 5.10 13.23 7.22
C THR A 66 5.14 11.82 7.81
N LEU A 67 5.90 10.85 7.27
CA LEU A 67 5.94 9.50 7.85
C LEU A 67 6.94 9.37 9.03
N ALA A 68 7.87 10.31 9.19
CA ALA A 68 8.94 10.22 10.19
C ALA A 68 8.57 10.78 11.58
N LEU A 69 7.30 11.14 11.81
CA LEU A 69 6.79 11.72 13.06
C LEU A 69 5.98 10.72 13.87
#